data_AF-A0A936APQ4-F1
#
_entry.id   AF-A0A936APQ4-F1
#
_cell.length_a   1.000
_cell.length_b   1.000
_cell.length_c   1.000
_cell.angle_alpha   90.00
_cell.angle_beta   90.00
_cell.angle_gamma   90.00
#
_symmetry.space_group_name_H-M   'P 1'
#
loop_
_entity.id
_entity.type
_entity.pdbx_description
1 polymer ?
#
loop_
_entity_poly.entity_id
_entity_poly.type
_entity_poly.pdbx_seq_one_letter_code
_entity_poly.pdbx_strand_id
1 'polypeptide(L)'
;ATFVGGLYEKVVSPTATEERHYIGGSVLVTITGRTASVAGTTKTRYLHKDHLGSITAITDEGGAEVEAFSFDPWGKRRAPTLASLIAKIGSP
;
A
#
# COMPACT_ATOMS: atom_id res chain seq x y z
N ALA A 1 -17.10 6.17 2.06
CA ALA A 1 -15.77 6.67 1.67
C ALA A 1 -15.94 7.72 0.58
N THR A 2 -15.05 8.72 0.52
CA THR A 2 -15.01 9.70 -0.58
C THR A 2 -13.76 9.45 -1.39
N PHE A 3 -13.86 9.40 -2.73
CA PHE A 3 -12.74 9.13 -3.62
C PHE A 3 -12.69 10.18 -4.73
N VAL A 4 -11.49 10.68 -5.03
CA VAL A 4 -11.27 11.69 -6.06
C VAL A 4 -10.12 11.26 -6.96
N GLY A 5 -10.47 10.79 -8.17
CA GLY A 5 -9.57 10.70 -9.33
C GLY A 5 -8.25 9.98 -9.11
N GLY A 6 -8.15 9.06 -8.15
CA GLY A 6 -6.88 8.40 -7.80
C GLY A 6 -5.86 9.32 -7.14
N LEU A 7 -6.26 10.52 -6.70
CA LEU A 7 -5.45 11.50 -5.99
C LEU A 7 -5.74 11.49 -4.48
N TYR A 8 -6.98 11.20 -4.12
CA TYR A 8 -7.43 11.26 -2.73
C TYR A 8 -8.48 10.20 -2.41
N GLU A 9 -8.37 9.61 -1.22
CA GLU A 9 -9.39 8.78 -0.61
C GLU A 9 -9.58 9.17 0.87
N LYS A 10 -10.82 9.29 1.31
CA LYS A 10 -11.20 9.48 2.71
C LYS A 10 -12.10 8.35 3.18
N VAL A 11 -11.67 7.67 4.23
CA VAL A 11 -12.44 6.64 4.92
C VAL A 11 -12.75 7.15 6.32
N VAL A 12 -14.03 7.27 6.65
CA VAL A 12 -14.48 7.68 7.98
C VAL A 12 -15.04 6.45 8.66
N SER A 13 -14.50 6.12 9.83
CA SER A 13 -15.05 5.13 10.75
C SER A 13 -15.58 5.84 12.01
N PRO A 14 -16.34 5.16 12.87
CA PRO A 14 -16.86 5.75 14.11
C PRO A 14 -15.77 6.25 15.07
N THR A 15 -14.55 5.71 14.95
CA THR A 15 -13.44 5.95 15.89
C THR A 15 -12.31 6.76 15.27
N ALA A 16 -12.18 6.78 13.94
CA ALA A 16 -11.09 7.46 13.27
C ALA A 16 -11.45 7.86 11.83
N THR A 17 -10.80 8.92 11.36
CA THR A 17 -10.73 9.24 9.93
C THR A 17 -9.37 8.80 9.40
N GLU A 18 -9.38 8.11 8.26
CA GLU A 18 -8.21 7.81 7.46
C GLU A 18 -8.29 8.58 6.14
N GLU A 19 -7.19 9.23 5.78
CA GLU A 19 -7.05 10.00 4.56
C GLU A 19 -5.82 9.52 3.81
N ARG A 20 -5.96 9.30 2.50
CA ARG A 20 -4.91 8.81 1.63
C ARG A 20 -4.74 9.81 0.49
N HIS A 21 -3.51 10.30 0.33
CA HIS A 21 -3.14 11.19 -0.75
C HIS A 21 -2.14 10.47 -1.66
N TYR A 22 -2.51 10.37 -2.93
CA TYR A 22 -1.69 9.78 -3.98
C TYR A 22 -1.01 10.91 -4.76
N ILE A 23 0.31 10.99 -4.67
CA ILE A 23 1.11 12.07 -5.27
C ILE A 23 1.89 11.47 -6.44
N GLY A 24 1.62 11.97 -7.65
CA GLY A 24 2.29 11.52 -8.87
C GLY A 24 2.13 10.03 -9.17
N GLY A 25 1.16 9.35 -8.54
CA GLY A 25 0.93 7.92 -8.66
C GLY A 25 1.95 7.00 -7.97
N SER A 26 3.06 7.52 -7.45
CA SER A 26 4.16 6.72 -6.88
C SER A 26 4.40 6.99 -5.39
N VAL A 27 3.75 7.99 -4.81
CA VAL A 27 3.84 8.28 -3.38
C VAL A 27 2.44 8.23 -2.78
N LEU A 28 2.32 7.54 -1.66
CA LEU A 28 1.10 7.44 -0.87
C LEU A 28 1.36 8.02 0.53
N VAL A 29 0.64 9.08 0.86
CA VAL A 29 0.64 9.66 2.21
C VAL A 29 -0.66 9.27 2.90
N THR A 30 -0.56 8.55 4.01
CA THR A 30 -1.71 8.15 4.83
C THR A 30 -1.72 8.92 6.13
N ILE A 31 -2.84 9.55 6.43
CA ILE A 31 -3.10 10.24 7.71
C ILE A 31 -4.18 9.46 8.44
N THR A 32 -3.88 9.01 9.67
CA THR A 32 -4.83 8.28 10.52
C THR A 32 -5.12 9.01 11.82
N GLY A 33 -6.31 8.79 12.38
CA GLY A 33 -6.66 9.29 13.71
C GLY A 33 -6.83 10.81 13.79
N ARG A 34 -6.97 11.49 12.64
CA ARG A 34 -7.21 12.92 12.61
C ARG A 34 -8.64 13.21 13.08
N THR A 35 -8.78 14.16 13.99
CA THR A 35 -10.09 14.69 14.46
C THR A 35 -10.05 16.21 14.41
N ALA A 36 -11.15 16.89 14.76
CA ALA A 36 -11.18 18.35 14.84
C ALA A 36 -10.15 18.91 15.85
N SER A 37 -9.74 18.13 16.85
CA SER A 37 -8.85 18.55 17.94
C SER A 37 -7.49 17.83 17.95
N VAL A 38 -7.25 16.89 17.04
CA VAL A 38 -6.03 16.06 17.01
C VAL A 38 -5.48 16.00 15.58
N ALA A 39 -4.19 16.31 15.42
CA ALA A 39 -3.51 16.42 14.12
C ALA A 39 -3.44 15.12 13.30
N GLY A 40 -3.57 13.96 13.96
CA GLY A 40 -3.43 12.64 13.35
C GLY A 40 -1.97 12.22 13.13
N THR A 41 -1.76 10.95 12.80
CA THR A 41 -0.44 10.37 12.52
C THR A 41 -0.26 10.24 11.01
N THR A 42 0.87 10.72 10.49
CA THR A 42 1.19 10.65 9.06
C THR A 42 2.20 9.55 8.78
N LYS A 43 1.97 8.76 7.73
CA LYS A 43 2.91 7.79 7.17
C LYS A 43 3.08 8.02 5.67
N THR A 44 4.30 7.91 5.19
CA THR A 44 4.61 8.01 3.76
C THR A 44 5.05 6.65 3.23
N ARG A 45 4.53 6.25 2.08
CA ARG A 45 4.91 5.02 1.39
C ARG A 45 5.27 5.36 -0.05
N TYR A 46 6.41 4.85 -0.49
CA TYR A 46 6.85 4.95 -1.88
C TYR A 46 6.48 3.67 -2.60
N LEU A 47 5.72 3.81 -3.67
CA LEU A 47 5.23 2.72 -4.51
C LEU A 47 6.17 2.59 -5.71
N HIS A 48 7.01 1.55 -5.69
CA HIS A 48 7.89 1.21 -6.79
C HIS A 48 7.09 0.44 -7.83
N LYS A 49 7.14 0.87 -9.08
CA LYS A 49 6.34 0.29 -10.16
C LYS A 49 7.21 -0.22 -11.29
N ASP A 50 6.73 -1.27 -11.96
CA ASP A 50 7.28 -1.68 -13.24
C ASP A 50 6.81 -0.75 -14.38
N HIS A 51 7.31 -1.01 -15.59
CA HIS A 51 6.98 -0.25 -16.79
C HIS A 51 5.51 -0.34 -17.21
N LEU A 52 4.75 -1.31 -16.70
CA LEU A 52 3.31 -1.46 -16.94
C LEU A 52 2.46 -0.80 -15.84
N GLY A 53 3.11 -0.27 -14.80
CA GLY A 53 2.45 0.41 -13.68
C GLY A 53 2.08 -0.50 -12.51
N SER A 54 2.47 -1.79 -12.54
CA SER A 54 2.24 -2.71 -11.43
C SER A 54 3.19 -2.39 -10.28
N ILE A 55 2.70 -2.44 -9.03
CA ILE A 55 3.55 -2.18 -7.85
C ILE A 55 4.44 -3.40 -7.60
N THR A 56 5.76 -3.20 -7.63
CA THR A 56 6.78 -4.23 -7.40
C THR A 56 7.35 -4.19 -5.99
N ALA A 57 7.38 -3.03 -5.34
CA ALA A 57 7.79 -2.89 -3.96
C ALA A 57 7.14 -1.66 -3.31
N ILE A 58 7.10 -1.66 -1.98
CA ILE A 58 6.69 -0.54 -1.15
C ILE A 58 7.79 -0.28 -0.13
N THR A 59 8.27 0.96 -0.06
CA THR A 59 9.22 1.37 0.98
C THR A 59 8.62 2.44 1.89
N ASP A 60 9.13 2.53 3.11
CA ASP A 60 8.76 3.58 4.07
C ASP A 60 9.54 4.88 3.84
N GLU A 61 9.27 5.88 4.68
CA GLU A 61 9.91 7.18 4.68
C GLU A 61 11.44 7.14 4.85
N GLY A 62 11.99 6.08 5.46
CA GLY A 62 13.43 5.85 5.62
C GLY A 62 14.06 5.06 4.46
N GLY A 63 13.26 4.63 3.49
CA GLY A 63 13.70 3.79 2.38
C GLY A 63 13.78 2.31 2.72
N ALA A 64 13.30 1.89 3.90
CA ALA A 64 13.24 0.47 4.25
C ALA A 64 12.09 -0.23 3.50
N GLU A 65 12.34 -1.45 3.04
CA GLU A 65 11.32 -2.27 2.37
C GLU A 65 10.23 -2.68 3.36
N VAL A 66 8.99 -2.29 3.05
CA VAL A 66 7.79 -2.68 3.79
C VAL A 66 7.19 -3.94 3.18
N GLU A 67 7.16 -4.00 1.85
CA GLU A 67 6.65 -5.16 1.12
C GLU A 67 7.28 -5.23 -0.27
N ALA A 68 7.54 -6.45 -0.76
CA ALA A 68 7.93 -6.72 -2.14
C ALA A 68 6.93 -7.66 -2.81
N PHE A 69 6.72 -7.45 -4.10
CA PHE A 69 5.80 -8.20 -4.93
C PHE A 69 6.53 -8.80 -6.13
N SER A 70 6.20 -10.05 -6.43
CA SER A 70 6.65 -10.72 -7.64
C SER A 70 5.44 -11.26 -8.38
N PHE A 71 5.43 -11.10 -9.70
CA PHE A 71 4.32 -11.52 -10.57
C PHE A 71 4.84 -12.49 -11.64
N ASP A 72 3.98 -13.40 -12.08
CA ASP A 72 4.22 -14.19 -13.29
C ASP A 72 3.91 -13.35 -14.55
N PRO A 73 4.25 -13.84 -15.76
CA PRO A 73 4.01 -13.10 -17.00
C PRO A 73 2.54 -12.77 -17.30
N TRP A 74 1.59 -13.42 -16.61
CA TRP A 74 0.16 -13.17 -16.73
C TRP A 74 -0.39 -12.29 -15.59
N GLY A 75 0.50 -11.69 -14.79
CA GLY A 75 0.14 -10.75 -13.72
C GLY A 75 -0.33 -11.44 -12.43
N LYS A 76 -0.23 -12.77 -12.31
CA LYS A 76 -0.60 -13.46 -11.08
C LYS A 76 0.51 -13.30 -10.04
N ARG A 77 0.13 -12.91 -8.83
CA ARG A 77 1.06 -12.77 -7.70
C ARG A 77 1.71 -14.12 -7.38
N ARG A 78 3.04 -14.18 -7.43
CA ARG A 78 3.85 -15.30 -6.97
C ARG A 78 3.91 -15.33 -5.44
N ALA A 79 4.12 -16.51 -4.89
CA ALA A 79 4.33 -16.68 -3.46
C ALA A 79 5.54 -15.83 -3.02
N PRO A 80 5.40 -14.92 -2.03
CA PRO A 80 6.48 -14.02 -1.64
C PRO A 80 7.66 -14.76 -1.01
N THR A 81 7.44 -15.96 -0.47
CA THR A 81 8.47 -16.78 0.18
C THR A 81 8.27 -18.26 -0.11
N LEU A 82 9.32 -19.06 0.07
CA LEU A 82 9.24 -20.52 0.01
C LEU A 82 8.22 -21.08 1.01
N ALA A 83 8.16 -20.52 2.22
CA ALA A 83 7.18 -20.92 3.23
C ALA A 83 5.72 -20.69 2.76
N SER A 84 5.45 -19.54 2.15
CA SER A 84 4.13 -19.25 1.59
C SER A 84 3.78 -20.12 0.37
N LEU A 85 4.80 -20.60 -0.35
CA LEU A 85 4.63 -21.54 -1.45
C LEU A 85 4.22 -22.91 -0.92
N ILE A 86 4.96 -23.46 0.06
CA ILE A 86 4.69 -24.75 0.72
C ILE A 86 3.27 -24.78 1.30
N ALA A 87 2.85 -23.71 1.97
CA ALA A 87 1.49 -23.60 2.52
C ALA A 87 0.39 -23.67 1.44
N LYS A 88 0.69 -23.32 0.18
CA LYS A 88 -0.29 -23.23 -0.91
C LYS A 88 -0.34 -24.47 -1.80
N ILE A 89 0.77 -25.19 -1.93
CA ILE A 89 0.83 -26.47 -2.68
C ILE A 89 0.38 -27.67 -1.83
N GLY A 90 0.14 -27.47 -0.53
CA GLY A 90 -0.03 -28.55 0.42
C GLY A 90 1.33 -29.16 0.75
N SER A 91 1.58 -29.44 2.02
CA SER A 91 2.77 -30.16 2.45
C SER A 91 2.88 -31.46 1.63
N PRO A 92 4.08 -31.85 1.14
CA PRO A 92 4.28 -33.19 0.63
C PRO A 92 3.99 -34.24 1.71
#